data_AF-A0A955MSJ0-F1
#
_entry.id   AF-A0A955MSJ0-F1
#
_cell.length_a   1.000
_cell.length_b   1.000
_cell.length_c   1.000
_cell.angle_alpha   90.00
_cell.angle_beta   90.00
_cell.angle_gamma   90.00
#
_symmetry.space_group_name_H-M   'P 1'
#
loop_
_entity.id
_entity.type
_entity.pdbx_description
1 polymer ?
#
loop_
_entity_poly.entity_id
_entity_poly.type
_entity_poly.pdbx_seq_one_letter_code
_entity_poly.pdbx_strand_id
1 'polypeptide(L)'
;MKKETTKSVSEVFVSPSNLSVCSIGMVVVFCAALLLHTVLRVLSPESVVAQEESSVPDSDWTAEMQAVQGKLPSQSHAMRDVAYHFANLWFAAQAENWPLADFYLNETKSHLHWAVRIIPIRKDLQGEDVDLGGILESVENTQLAWMEEAVANHDKNRFEETYRLTIEACYACHKASGKPYLRPKIPDNPLEPMIEFSPEAEWPK
;
A
#
# COMPACT_ATOMS: atom_id res chain seq x y z
N MET A 1 16.04 58.48 23.35
CA MET A 1 17.19 59.39 23.43
C MET A 1 18.37 58.67 22.80
N LYS A 2 18.91 59.23 21.71
CA LYS A 2 20.23 58.99 21.06
C LYS A 2 20.59 57.53 20.69
N LYS A 3 20.60 57.19 19.38
CA LYS A 3 21.70 57.43 18.40
C LYS A 3 22.79 56.36 18.58
N GLU A 4 23.42 55.75 17.59
CA GLU A 4 23.64 56.04 16.17
C GLU A 4 24.44 54.82 15.62
N THR A 5 24.09 54.21 14.48
CA THR A 5 24.84 54.28 13.19
C THR A 5 26.13 53.44 13.10
N THR A 6 26.57 52.85 11.98
CA THR A 6 26.23 53.00 10.55
C THR A 6 27.05 52.00 9.70
N LYS A 7 26.48 51.67 8.52
CA LYS A 7 27.11 51.59 7.17
C LYS A 7 28.03 50.42 6.81
N SER A 8 28.11 49.96 5.56
CA SER A 8 27.32 50.15 4.30
C SER A 8 27.89 49.16 3.25
N VAL A 9 27.10 48.60 2.31
CA VAL A 9 26.95 49.02 0.88
C VAL A 9 28.25 48.74 0.09
N SER A 10 28.34 48.12 -1.09
CA SER A 10 27.50 47.84 -2.28
C SER A 10 28.31 46.82 -3.13
N GLU A 11 27.86 46.17 -4.22
CA GLU A 11 27.44 46.72 -5.51
C GLU A 11 26.81 45.64 -6.40
N VAL A 12 25.82 46.09 -7.17
CA VAL A 12 25.20 45.45 -8.33
C VAL A 12 25.95 45.94 -9.57
N PHE A 13 26.27 45.05 -10.52
CA PHE A 13 26.80 45.42 -11.83
C PHE A 13 26.02 44.71 -12.94
N VAL A 14 25.63 45.47 -13.97
CA VAL A 14 24.81 45.05 -15.12
C VAL A 14 25.46 45.54 -16.43
N SER A 15 25.52 44.64 -17.44
CA SER A 15 25.58 44.85 -18.92
C SER A 15 26.87 45.36 -19.59
N PRO A 16 26.97 45.46 -20.95
CA PRO A 16 26.59 44.55 -22.08
C PRO A 16 27.75 44.38 -23.11
N SER A 17 27.62 43.49 -24.12
CA SER A 17 27.98 43.80 -25.55
C SER A 17 27.85 42.60 -26.54
N ASN A 18 27.38 42.91 -27.74
CA ASN A 18 27.21 42.09 -28.96
C ASN A 18 28.50 41.93 -29.80
N LEU A 19 28.44 41.04 -30.83
CA LEU A 19 29.13 40.98 -32.16
C LEU A 19 29.69 39.55 -32.43
N SER A 20 29.13 38.74 -33.33
CA SER A 20 29.20 38.73 -34.81
C SER A 20 30.61 38.49 -35.39
N VAL A 21 30.72 37.49 -36.30
CA VAL A 21 31.49 37.47 -37.58
C VAL A 21 32.27 36.16 -37.88
N CYS A 22 32.01 35.65 -39.11
CA CYS A 22 32.84 34.88 -40.06
C CYS A 22 33.09 33.36 -39.93
N SER A 23 32.41 32.66 -40.85
CA SER A 23 32.87 31.56 -41.69
C SER A 23 34.33 31.65 -42.18
N ILE A 24 34.99 30.49 -42.34
CA ILE A 24 35.86 30.04 -43.47
C ILE A 24 36.75 28.90 -42.95
N GLY A 25 36.68 27.70 -43.55
CA GLY A 25 37.64 26.63 -43.23
C GLY A 25 37.33 25.22 -43.76
N MET A 26 36.60 25.10 -44.87
CA MET A 26 36.14 23.85 -45.48
C MET A 26 37.19 23.21 -46.41
N VAL A 27 38.39 22.83 -45.95
CA VAL A 27 39.39 22.21 -46.87
C VAL A 27 40.21 21.02 -46.31
N VAL A 28 40.26 20.72 -45.00
CA VAL A 28 41.30 19.76 -44.50
C VAL A 28 40.82 18.35 -44.13
N VAL A 29 39.52 18.03 -44.17
CA VAL A 29 39.02 16.76 -43.58
C VAL A 29 39.00 15.55 -44.53
N PHE A 30 39.33 15.71 -45.82
CA PHE A 30 39.13 14.65 -46.83
C PHE A 30 40.18 13.52 -46.91
N CYS A 31 41.23 13.49 -46.08
CA CYS A 31 42.28 12.44 -46.15
C CYS A 31 42.38 11.49 -44.95
N ALA A 32 41.60 11.69 -43.87
CA ALA A 32 41.61 10.80 -42.70
C ALA A 32 40.52 9.71 -42.73
N ALA A 33 39.70 9.65 -43.79
CA ALA A 33 38.54 8.77 -43.87
C ALA A 33 38.83 7.33 -44.37
N LEU A 34 40.00 7.07 -44.94
CA LEU A 34 40.29 5.80 -45.66
C LEU A 34 41.23 4.82 -44.95
N LEU A 35 41.80 5.18 -43.79
CA LEU A 35 42.68 4.28 -43.01
C LEU A 35 42.14 3.94 -41.61
N LEU A 36 40.93 4.38 -41.26
CA LEU A 36 40.20 3.92 -40.07
C LEU A 36 39.11 2.88 -40.42
N HIS A 37 38.77 2.72 -41.69
CA HIS A 37 37.73 1.78 -42.16
C HIS A 37 38.22 0.33 -42.36
N THR A 38 39.52 0.06 -42.24
CA THR A 38 40.10 -1.29 -42.42
C THR A 38 40.47 -1.99 -41.12
N VAL A 39 40.47 -1.32 -39.96
CA VAL A 39 40.79 -1.93 -38.65
C VAL A 39 39.55 -2.15 -37.78
N LEU A 40 38.41 -1.51 -38.09
CA LEU A 40 37.13 -1.71 -37.40
C LEU A 40 36.26 -2.85 -37.98
N ARG A 41 36.83 -3.79 -38.73
CA ARG A 41 36.10 -4.92 -39.34
C ARG A 41 36.43 -6.30 -38.75
N VAL A 42 37.19 -6.37 -37.66
CA VAL A 42 37.73 -7.65 -37.12
C VAL A 42 37.17 -8.03 -35.74
N LEU A 43 36.26 -7.25 -35.12
CA LEU A 43 35.69 -7.58 -33.80
C LEU A 43 34.17 -7.38 -33.67
N SER A 44 33.39 -7.65 -34.71
CA SER A 44 31.94 -7.90 -34.53
C SER A 44 31.66 -9.39 -34.73
N PRO A 45 31.56 -10.19 -33.66
CA PRO A 45 30.79 -11.41 -33.73
C PRO A 45 29.31 -10.99 -33.71
N GLU A 46 28.76 -10.70 -34.89
CA GLU A 46 27.31 -10.70 -35.08
C GLU A 46 26.88 -12.17 -35.03
N SER A 47 26.73 -12.71 -33.82
CA SER A 47 25.89 -13.88 -33.63
C SER A 47 24.50 -13.45 -34.07
N VAL A 48 24.12 -13.81 -35.28
CA VAL A 48 22.74 -13.81 -35.75
C VAL A 48 21.99 -14.83 -34.90
N VAL A 49 21.64 -14.43 -33.68
CA VAL A 49 20.51 -15.02 -32.99
C VAL A 49 19.33 -14.53 -33.80
N ALA A 50 18.81 -15.39 -34.66
CA ALA A 50 17.47 -15.22 -35.18
C ALA A 50 16.58 -15.11 -33.93
N GLN A 51 16.19 -13.87 -33.58
CA GLN A 51 15.01 -13.67 -32.76
C GLN A 51 13.88 -14.26 -33.60
N GLU A 52 13.49 -15.48 -33.26
CA GLU A 52 12.13 -15.91 -33.46
C GLU A 52 11.29 -14.87 -32.73
N GLU A 53 10.79 -13.87 -33.47
CA GLU A 53 9.71 -13.01 -33.02
C GLU A 53 8.60 -13.97 -32.63
N SER A 54 8.54 -14.34 -31.35
CA SER A 54 7.34 -14.92 -30.80
C SER A 54 6.28 -13.85 -31.04
N SER A 55 5.41 -14.11 -32.01
CA SER A 55 4.20 -13.36 -32.21
C SER A 55 3.36 -13.58 -30.97
N VAL A 56 3.63 -12.80 -29.93
CA VAL A 56 2.66 -12.55 -28.87
C VAL A 56 1.44 -12.04 -29.63
N PRO A 57 0.31 -12.76 -29.61
CA PRO A 57 -0.91 -12.27 -30.23
C PRO A 57 -1.12 -10.85 -29.72
N ASP A 58 -1.56 -9.95 -30.59
CA ASP A 58 -1.91 -8.57 -30.24
C ASP A 58 -3.06 -8.64 -29.22
N SER A 59 -2.70 -8.86 -27.96
CA SER A 59 -3.65 -9.20 -26.91
C SER A 59 -4.27 -7.90 -26.47
N ASP A 60 -5.60 -7.87 -26.50
CA ASP A 60 -6.35 -6.80 -25.88
C ASP A 60 -6.18 -6.91 -24.36
N TRP A 61 -5.07 -6.36 -23.87
CA TRP A 61 -4.74 -6.29 -22.45
C TRP A 61 -5.86 -5.65 -21.63
N THR A 62 -6.68 -4.78 -22.25
CA THR A 62 -7.83 -4.17 -21.56
C THR A 62 -8.93 -5.20 -21.34
N ALA A 63 -9.29 -5.97 -22.36
CA ALA A 63 -10.25 -7.07 -22.22
C ALA A 63 -9.76 -8.15 -21.25
N GLU A 64 -8.48 -8.50 -21.30
CA GLU A 64 -7.88 -9.44 -20.35
C GLU A 64 -7.90 -8.89 -18.90
N MET A 65 -7.55 -7.63 -18.70
CA MET A 65 -7.59 -6.97 -17.39
C MET A 65 -9.02 -6.95 -16.83
N GLN A 66 -10.02 -6.59 -17.65
CA GLN A 66 -11.42 -6.61 -17.25
C GLN A 66 -11.88 -8.03 -16.90
N ALA A 67 -11.48 -9.02 -17.71
CA ALA A 67 -11.79 -10.43 -17.46
C ALA A 67 -11.17 -10.94 -16.16
N VAL A 68 -9.96 -10.49 -15.80
CA VAL A 68 -9.30 -10.81 -14.52
C VAL A 68 -9.98 -10.09 -13.36
N GLN A 69 -10.25 -8.79 -13.49
CA GLN A 69 -10.94 -8.00 -12.46
C GLN A 69 -12.31 -8.61 -12.09
N GLY A 70 -13.05 -9.09 -13.09
CA GLY A 70 -14.33 -9.78 -12.86
C GLY A 70 -14.22 -11.12 -12.12
N LYS A 71 -13.00 -11.66 -11.95
CA LYS A 71 -12.73 -12.91 -11.22
C LYS A 71 -12.08 -12.68 -9.85
N LEU A 72 -11.63 -11.47 -9.54
CA LEU A 72 -10.99 -11.18 -8.27
C LEU A 72 -12.01 -11.25 -7.12
N PRO A 73 -11.59 -11.64 -5.90
CA PRO A 73 -12.47 -11.61 -4.75
C PRO A 73 -13.01 -10.19 -4.50
N SER A 74 -14.32 -10.12 -4.25
CA SER A 74 -14.98 -8.87 -3.87
C SER A 74 -14.61 -8.45 -2.45
N GLN A 75 -14.90 -7.19 -2.10
CA GLN A 75 -14.71 -6.69 -0.72
C GLN A 75 -15.46 -7.53 0.33
N SER A 76 -16.57 -8.21 -0.02
CA SER A 76 -17.26 -9.09 0.91
C SER A 76 -16.46 -10.34 1.29
N HIS A 77 -15.57 -10.82 0.41
CA HIS A 77 -14.65 -11.91 0.75
C HIS A 77 -13.64 -11.43 1.78
N ALA A 78 -12.96 -10.31 1.51
CA ALA A 78 -12.04 -9.70 2.47
C ALA A 78 -12.70 -9.45 3.84
N MET A 79 -13.94 -8.93 3.86
CA MET A 79 -14.67 -8.69 5.11
C MET A 79 -15.12 -9.96 5.84
N ARG A 80 -15.29 -11.08 5.13
CA ARG A 80 -15.52 -12.38 5.78
C ARG A 80 -14.26 -12.83 6.51
N ASP A 81 -13.10 -12.61 5.90
CA ASP A 81 -11.81 -12.99 6.50
C ASP A 81 -11.49 -12.06 7.69
N VAL A 82 -11.76 -10.76 7.60
CA VAL A 82 -11.75 -9.84 8.77
C VAL A 82 -12.62 -10.37 9.91
N ALA A 83 -13.85 -10.79 9.61
CA ALA A 83 -14.75 -11.33 10.64
C ALA A 83 -14.20 -12.62 11.27
N TYR A 84 -13.56 -13.49 10.49
CA TYR A 84 -12.92 -14.70 10.97
C TYR A 84 -11.76 -14.41 11.93
N HIS A 85 -10.80 -13.60 11.48
CA HIS A 85 -9.62 -13.29 12.29
C HIS A 85 -9.99 -12.49 13.54
N PHE A 86 -10.85 -11.48 13.42
CA PHE A 86 -11.26 -10.67 14.56
C PHE A 86 -12.11 -11.45 15.57
N ALA A 87 -12.92 -12.42 15.14
CA ALA A 87 -13.64 -13.31 16.05
C ALA A 87 -12.67 -14.23 16.81
N ASN A 88 -11.69 -14.82 16.13
CA ASN A 88 -10.72 -15.72 16.76
C ASN A 88 -9.73 -14.98 17.67
N LEU A 89 -9.42 -13.71 17.37
CA LEU A 89 -8.65 -12.82 18.23
C LEU A 89 -9.25 -12.75 19.65
N TRP A 90 -10.58 -12.64 19.76
CA TRP A 90 -11.26 -12.63 21.06
C TRP A 90 -10.91 -13.88 21.87
N PHE A 91 -11.08 -15.08 21.28
CA PHE A 91 -10.85 -16.34 21.98
C PHE A 91 -9.37 -16.57 22.30
N ALA A 92 -8.45 -16.19 21.40
CA ALA A 92 -7.01 -16.28 21.66
C ALA A 92 -6.59 -15.42 22.85
N ALA A 93 -7.05 -14.17 22.92
CA ALA A 93 -6.76 -13.29 24.05
C ALA A 93 -7.48 -13.73 25.34
N GLN A 94 -8.70 -14.27 25.24
CA GLN A 94 -9.41 -14.84 26.39
C GLN A 94 -8.66 -16.02 27.02
N ALA A 95 -8.03 -16.85 26.19
CA ALA A 95 -7.16 -17.95 26.60
C ALA A 95 -5.73 -17.49 26.98
N GLU A 96 -5.45 -16.18 26.93
CA GLU A 96 -4.12 -15.60 27.18
C GLU A 96 -3.02 -16.19 26.26
N ASN A 97 -3.42 -16.63 25.07
CA ASN A 97 -2.52 -17.08 24.03
C ASN A 97 -2.09 -15.87 23.19
N TRP A 98 -1.20 -15.06 23.77
CA TRP A 98 -0.77 -13.78 23.20
C TRP A 98 -0.11 -13.90 21.82
N PRO A 99 0.72 -14.91 21.51
CA PRO A 99 1.23 -15.08 20.14
C PRO A 99 0.12 -15.31 19.11
N LEU A 100 -0.90 -16.11 19.47
CA LEU A 100 -2.05 -16.35 18.60
C LEU A 100 -2.95 -15.11 18.49
N ALA A 101 -3.09 -14.34 19.57
CA ALA A 101 -3.80 -13.07 19.56
C ALA A 101 -3.09 -12.06 18.63
N ASP A 102 -1.77 -11.90 18.75
CA ASP A 102 -1.00 -11.03 17.86
C ASP A 102 -1.13 -11.45 16.39
N PHE A 103 -1.06 -12.75 16.09
CA PHE A 103 -1.31 -13.28 14.76
C PHE A 103 -2.69 -12.84 14.23
N TYR A 104 -3.77 -13.10 14.97
CA TYR A 104 -5.12 -12.75 14.51
C TYR A 104 -5.36 -11.24 14.42
N LEU A 105 -4.71 -10.43 15.25
CA LEU A 105 -4.75 -8.98 15.15
C LEU A 105 -4.09 -8.48 13.86
N ASN A 106 -2.90 -9.00 13.55
CA ASN A 106 -2.19 -8.66 12.31
C ASN A 106 -2.95 -9.11 11.06
N GLU A 107 -3.55 -10.31 11.07
CA GLU A 107 -4.41 -10.77 9.98
C GLU A 107 -5.66 -9.89 9.83
N THR A 108 -6.28 -9.45 10.94
CA THR A 108 -7.41 -8.52 10.91
C THR A 108 -7.03 -7.21 10.21
N LYS A 109 -5.89 -6.59 10.59
CA LYS A 109 -5.38 -5.34 9.98
C LYS A 109 -5.09 -5.52 8.48
N SER A 110 -4.39 -6.59 8.12
CA SER A 110 -4.06 -6.91 6.73
C SER A 110 -5.31 -7.02 5.85
N HIS A 111 -6.35 -7.69 6.34
CA HIS A 111 -7.59 -7.90 5.59
C HIS A 111 -8.49 -6.66 5.55
N LEU A 112 -8.44 -5.79 6.56
CA LEU A 112 -9.08 -4.47 6.50
C LEU A 112 -8.45 -3.60 5.41
N HIS A 113 -7.12 -3.55 5.34
CA HIS A 113 -6.43 -2.85 4.25
C HIS A 113 -6.76 -3.47 2.89
N TRP A 114 -6.83 -4.79 2.77
CA TRP A 114 -7.24 -5.46 1.53
C TRP A 114 -8.65 -5.03 1.11
N ALA A 115 -9.60 -5.02 2.06
CA ALA A 115 -10.97 -4.58 1.80
C ALA A 115 -11.00 -3.14 1.26
N VAL A 116 -10.28 -2.21 1.89
CA VAL A 116 -10.19 -0.80 1.46
C VAL A 116 -9.49 -0.66 0.12
N ARG A 117 -8.46 -1.45 -0.19
CA ARG A 117 -7.82 -1.43 -1.52
C ARG A 117 -8.75 -1.89 -2.63
N ILE A 118 -9.67 -2.82 -2.38
CA ILE A 118 -10.65 -3.29 -3.38
C ILE A 118 -11.63 -2.17 -3.72
N ILE A 119 -12.21 -1.49 -2.72
CA ILE A 119 -13.13 -0.35 -2.91
C ILE A 119 -12.78 0.71 -1.86
N PRO A 120 -11.97 1.73 -2.20
CA PRO A 120 -11.55 2.75 -1.25
C PRO A 120 -12.63 3.80 -1.00
N ILE A 121 -13.46 4.10 -2.01
CA ILE A 121 -14.59 5.02 -1.90
C ILE A 121 -15.88 4.25 -2.11
N ARG A 122 -16.80 4.33 -1.14
CA ARG A 122 -18.16 3.79 -1.24
C ARG A 122 -19.17 4.91 -1.43
N LYS A 123 -20.36 4.56 -1.90
CA LYS A 123 -21.54 5.43 -1.79
C LYS A 123 -22.34 5.04 -0.55
N ASP A 124 -22.75 6.02 0.24
CA ASP A 124 -23.70 5.81 1.33
C ASP A 124 -25.13 5.62 0.79
N LEU A 125 -26.13 5.61 1.69
CA LEU A 125 -27.55 5.46 1.31
C LEU A 125 -28.12 6.69 0.60
N GLN A 126 -27.43 7.83 0.67
CA GLN A 126 -27.81 9.09 0.04
C GLN A 126 -27.09 9.28 -1.31
N GLY A 127 -26.09 8.46 -1.62
CA GLY A 127 -25.28 8.55 -2.83
C GLY A 127 -24.01 9.40 -2.68
N GLU A 128 -23.70 9.82 -1.45
CA GLU A 128 -22.51 10.62 -1.14
C GLU A 128 -21.27 9.73 -1.02
N ASP A 129 -20.11 10.29 -1.34
CA ASP A 129 -18.84 9.58 -1.22
C ASP A 129 -18.45 9.37 0.25
N VAL A 130 -18.04 8.15 0.56
CA VAL A 130 -17.50 7.73 1.85
C VAL A 130 -16.09 7.24 1.64
N ASP A 131 -15.13 7.97 2.20
CA ASP A 131 -13.73 7.60 2.19
C ASP A 131 -13.45 6.51 3.22
N LEU A 132 -13.33 5.27 2.76
CA LEU A 132 -13.00 4.14 3.63
C LEU A 132 -11.53 4.16 4.07
N GLY A 133 -10.65 4.80 3.29
CA GLY A 133 -9.24 4.96 3.62
C GLY A 133 -9.06 5.79 4.89
N GLY A 134 -9.63 6.98 4.91
CA GLY A 134 -9.61 7.85 6.09
C GLY A 134 -10.33 7.25 7.32
N ILE A 135 -11.43 6.51 7.10
CA ILE A 135 -12.09 5.79 8.21
C ILE A 135 -11.16 4.71 8.77
N LEU A 136 -10.54 3.88 7.93
CA LEU A 136 -9.63 2.84 8.39
C LEU A 136 -8.41 3.42 9.11
N GLU A 137 -7.80 4.47 8.55
CA GLU A 137 -6.67 5.17 9.19
C GLU A 137 -7.04 5.68 10.60
N SER A 138 -8.24 6.22 10.77
CA SER A 138 -8.72 6.64 12.10
C SER A 138 -8.87 5.46 13.06
N VAL A 139 -9.35 4.31 12.59
CA VAL A 139 -9.52 3.10 13.39
C VAL A 139 -8.16 2.50 13.78
N GLU A 140 -7.21 2.51 12.85
CA GLU A 140 -5.83 2.06 13.06
C GLU A 140 -5.11 2.89 14.12
N ASN A 141 -5.17 4.20 13.99
CA ASN A 141 -4.51 5.13 14.92
C ASN A 141 -5.19 5.24 16.29
N THR A 142 -6.31 4.55 16.51
CA THR A 142 -7.03 4.55 17.79
C THR A 142 -7.32 3.14 18.30
N GLN A 143 -8.45 2.53 17.95
CA GLN A 143 -8.89 1.30 18.61
C GLN A 143 -7.96 0.11 18.32
N LEU A 144 -7.42 -0.01 17.10
CA LEU A 144 -6.46 -1.08 16.78
C LEU A 144 -5.09 -0.82 17.41
N ALA A 145 -4.59 0.42 17.42
CA ALA A 145 -3.36 0.76 18.16
C ALA A 145 -3.48 0.44 19.67
N TRP A 146 -4.59 0.80 20.32
CA TRP A 146 -4.80 0.46 21.74
C TRP A 146 -4.91 -1.04 21.97
N MET A 147 -5.46 -1.78 21.00
CA MET A 147 -5.54 -3.24 21.06
C MET A 147 -4.16 -3.89 20.88
N GLU A 148 -3.32 -3.36 19.99
CA GLU A 148 -1.92 -3.76 19.83
C GLU A 148 -1.15 -3.55 21.12
N GLU A 149 -1.30 -2.40 21.77
CA GLU A 149 -0.71 -2.13 23.08
C GLU A 149 -1.19 -3.13 24.15
N ALA A 150 -2.48 -3.46 24.16
CA ALA A 150 -3.03 -4.44 25.11
C ALA A 150 -2.47 -5.85 24.87
N VAL A 151 -2.40 -6.29 23.62
CA VAL A 151 -1.83 -7.59 23.23
C VAL A 151 -0.34 -7.62 23.56
N ALA A 152 0.43 -6.57 23.25
CA ALA A 152 1.87 -6.53 23.55
C ALA A 152 2.18 -6.54 25.06
N ASN A 153 1.31 -5.95 25.88
CA ASN A 153 1.47 -5.92 27.33
C ASN A 153 0.81 -7.10 28.05
N HIS A 154 0.20 -8.05 27.31
CA HIS A 154 -0.59 -9.15 27.88
C HIS A 154 -1.70 -8.66 28.83
N ASP A 155 -2.27 -7.48 28.56
CA ASP A 155 -3.29 -6.85 29.40
C ASP A 155 -4.69 -7.27 28.93
N LYS A 156 -5.20 -8.34 29.52
CA LYS A 156 -6.52 -8.89 29.19
C LYS A 156 -7.66 -7.89 29.42
N ASN A 157 -7.61 -7.09 30.50
CA ASN A 157 -8.68 -6.14 30.80
C ASN A 157 -8.72 -5.01 29.76
N ARG A 158 -7.54 -4.47 29.42
CA ARG A 158 -7.42 -3.45 28.37
C ARG A 158 -7.78 -3.99 27.01
N PHE A 159 -7.43 -5.26 26.72
CA PHE A 159 -7.85 -5.93 25.50
C PHE A 159 -9.37 -6.01 25.38
N GLU A 160 -10.07 -6.44 26.44
CA GLU A 160 -11.54 -6.54 26.40
C GLU A 160 -12.24 -5.19 26.20
N GLU A 161 -11.72 -4.13 26.82
CA GLU A 161 -12.22 -2.77 26.63
C GLU A 161 -12.03 -2.32 25.18
N THR A 162 -10.81 -2.43 24.67
CA THR A 162 -10.47 -2.00 23.30
C THR A 162 -11.18 -2.85 22.24
N TYR A 163 -11.40 -4.15 22.48
CA TYR A 163 -12.20 -5.01 21.59
C TYR A 163 -13.64 -4.51 21.41
N ARG A 164 -14.28 -4.08 22.51
CA ARG A 164 -15.64 -3.49 22.44
C ARG A 164 -15.65 -2.19 21.66
N LEU A 165 -14.66 -1.32 21.90
CA LEU A 165 -14.51 -0.06 21.15
C LEU A 165 -14.26 -0.32 19.65
N THR A 166 -13.46 -1.32 19.30
CA THR A 166 -13.24 -1.71 17.90
C THR A 166 -14.53 -2.22 17.26
N ILE A 167 -15.37 -2.99 17.95
CA ILE A 167 -16.69 -3.40 17.44
C ILE A 167 -17.57 -2.19 17.10
N GLU A 168 -17.59 -1.18 17.98
CA GLU A 168 -18.33 0.06 17.73
C GLU A 168 -17.79 0.78 16.49
N ALA A 169 -16.47 0.84 16.32
CA ALA A 169 -15.83 1.40 15.13
C ALA A 169 -16.13 0.60 13.85
N CYS A 170 -16.11 -0.74 13.90
CA CYS A 170 -16.52 -1.60 12.79
C CYS A 170 -17.97 -1.29 12.37
N TYR A 171 -18.88 -1.16 13.34
CA TYR A 171 -20.26 -0.82 13.06
C TYR A 171 -20.40 0.60 12.48
N ALA A 172 -19.62 1.57 12.95
CA ALA A 172 -19.61 2.93 12.41
C ALA A 172 -19.20 2.93 10.92
N CYS A 173 -18.14 2.21 10.55
CA CYS A 173 -17.70 2.05 9.15
C CYS A 173 -18.78 1.37 8.28
N HIS A 174 -19.41 0.30 8.79
CA HIS A 174 -20.50 -0.37 8.08
C HIS A 174 -21.70 0.54 7.87
N LYS A 175 -22.07 1.33 8.89
CA LYS A 175 -23.17 2.29 8.81
C LYS A 175 -22.87 3.39 7.79
N ALA A 176 -21.66 3.96 7.82
CA ALA A 176 -21.21 4.95 6.84
C ALA A 176 -21.27 4.38 5.42
N SER A 177 -20.85 3.12 5.23
CA SER A 177 -20.90 2.39 3.96
C SER A 177 -22.33 1.99 3.51
N GLY A 178 -23.37 2.48 4.16
CA GLY A 178 -24.77 2.16 3.85
C GLY A 178 -25.18 0.73 4.17
N LYS A 179 -24.51 0.07 5.13
CA LYS A 179 -24.76 -1.33 5.54
C LYS A 179 -25.11 -1.45 7.03
N PRO A 180 -26.13 -0.74 7.54
CA PRO A 180 -26.46 -0.73 8.97
C PRO A 180 -26.96 -2.08 9.53
N TYR A 181 -27.28 -3.04 8.66
CA TYR A 181 -27.63 -4.41 9.03
C TYR A 181 -26.41 -5.28 9.36
N LEU A 182 -25.19 -4.87 8.98
CA LEU A 182 -23.95 -5.55 9.37
C LEU A 182 -23.51 -5.04 10.74
N ARG A 183 -23.97 -5.71 11.80
CA ARG A 183 -23.76 -5.33 13.20
C ARG A 183 -22.90 -6.36 13.92
N PRO A 184 -21.57 -6.19 13.98
CA PRO A 184 -20.72 -7.09 14.72
C PRO A 184 -21.11 -7.11 16.20
N LYS A 185 -20.96 -8.29 16.82
CA LYS A 185 -21.10 -8.49 18.27
C LYS A 185 -19.93 -9.35 18.73
N ILE A 186 -19.66 -9.36 20.03
CA ILE A 186 -18.75 -10.34 20.61
C ILE A 186 -19.34 -11.74 20.35
N PRO A 187 -18.59 -12.66 19.74
CA PRO A 187 -19.07 -14.01 19.48
C PRO A 187 -19.15 -14.82 20.78
N ASP A 188 -20.20 -15.65 20.89
CA ASP A 188 -20.38 -16.55 22.03
C ASP A 188 -19.56 -17.84 21.89
N ASN A 189 -19.17 -18.18 20.64
CA ASN A 189 -18.37 -19.36 20.27
C ASN A 189 -17.49 -19.04 19.05
N PRO A 190 -16.34 -19.70 18.87
CA PRO A 190 -15.52 -19.53 17.66
C PRO A 190 -16.28 -19.99 16.42
N LEU A 191 -16.00 -19.36 15.27
CA LEU A 191 -16.65 -19.70 14.00
C LEU A 191 -16.28 -21.10 13.52
N GLU A 192 -15.02 -21.50 13.73
CA GLU A 192 -14.51 -22.82 13.42
C GLU A 192 -13.80 -23.41 14.65
N PRO A 193 -14.10 -24.66 15.04
CA PRO A 193 -13.49 -25.30 16.21
C PRO A 193 -12.14 -25.99 15.86
N MET A 194 -11.50 -25.63 14.74
CA MET A 194 -10.29 -26.32 14.27
C MET A 194 -9.04 -25.92 15.05
N ILE A 195 -8.98 -24.69 15.56
CA ILE A 195 -7.82 -24.16 16.28
C ILE A 195 -8.08 -24.28 17.78
N GLU A 196 -7.12 -24.88 18.49
CA GLU A 196 -7.05 -24.85 19.96
C GLU A 196 -6.49 -23.49 20.38
N PHE A 197 -7.21 -22.79 21.26
CA PHE A 197 -6.84 -21.45 21.72
C PHE A 197 -5.93 -21.51 22.95
N SER A 198 -5.96 -22.58 23.73
CA SER A 198 -5.05 -22.73 24.87
C SER A 198 -3.58 -22.64 24.44
N PRO A 199 -2.75 -21.83 25.10
CA PRO A 199 -1.30 -21.82 24.85
C PRO A 199 -0.62 -23.13 25.32
N GLU A 200 -1.34 -23.97 26.08
CA GLU A 200 -0.87 -25.23 26.64
C GLU A 200 -1.37 -26.46 25.84
N ALA A 201 -1.77 -26.27 24.58
CA ALA A 201 -2.25 -27.35 23.73
C ALA A 201 -1.22 -28.49 23.58
N GLU A 202 -1.61 -29.73 23.89
CA GLU A 202 -0.72 -30.91 23.80
C GLU A 202 -0.83 -31.68 22.47
N TRP A 203 -1.79 -31.31 21.60
CA TRP A 203 -2.05 -31.91 20.29
C TRP A 203 -2.40 -30.79 19.30
N PRO A 204 -2.00 -30.86 18.02
CA PRO A 204 -1.17 -31.90 17.39
C PRO A 204 0.28 -31.85 17.89
N LYS A 205 0.95 -33.02 17.90
CA LYS A 205 2.36 -33.16 18.26
C LYS A 205 3.23 -33.25 17.02
#